data_AF-A0A938KH33-F1
#
_entry.id   AF-A0A938KH33-F1
#
_cell.length_a   1.000
_cell.length_b   1.000
_cell.length_c   1.000
_cell.angle_alpha   90.00
_cell.angle_beta   90.00
_cell.angle_gamma   90.00
#
_symmetry.space_group_name_H-M   'P 1'
#
loop_
_entity.id
_entity.type
_entity.pdbx_description
1 polymer ?
#
loop_
_entity_poly.entity_id
_entity_poly.type
_entity_poly.pdbx_seq_one_letter_code
_entity_poly.pdbx_strand_id
1 'polypeptide(L)'
;MKSCLAILSLALAASAPAADYTLAQRNGKHCLLRPDGKPTLLLGLSHAAGAWQGVTDTAEKARRLATLQADLRALHFNAVGYVPELVSEFAYIHHADRLLGSPGTVSLPGQVVMKNKHLFDDVFDPAFQARQRQQIEEICRKTARDTTCVGYWWTDIPVWNLRQQKEKFGLTYVDFFRALPESAPGRRRYEAYRQQAGASADDPGFLVLIARELYTNTARTYREFAPGRLLFGERYNTIPGAPLEIIAEAGKVIDVISFQPYEKLLKGDILDQVHALTGRPIFLSDWSLSFPVPGHTNTMWPQFPSDAEAAAAYEAYLVSAFAKPYILGYYKCQYRDAVLASGQLKQGLRTVDGTQYPTWAQHLARIHQSLLATFAREGRYEP
;
A
#
# COMPACT_ATOMS: atom_id res chain seq x y z
N MET A 1 -55.14 29.11 -37.00
CA MET A 1 -54.82 28.62 -35.64
C MET A 1 -53.56 27.78 -35.74
N LYS A 2 -52.43 28.32 -35.27
CA LYS A 2 -51.11 27.68 -35.31
C LYS A 2 -50.93 26.87 -34.01
N SER A 3 -50.78 25.54 -34.12
CA SER A 3 -50.34 24.71 -32.99
C SER A 3 -48.82 24.51 -33.10
N CYS A 4 -48.07 25.19 -32.24
CA CYS A 4 -46.66 24.91 -32.00
C CYS A 4 -46.56 23.77 -30.97
N LEU A 5 -46.04 22.63 -31.40
CA LEU A 5 -45.63 21.54 -30.53
C LEU A 5 -44.29 21.93 -29.87
N ALA A 6 -44.29 22.15 -28.56
CA ALA A 6 -43.06 22.36 -27.80
C ALA A 6 -42.44 20.99 -27.48
N ILE A 7 -41.31 20.68 -28.10
CA ILE A 7 -40.47 19.54 -27.73
C ILE A 7 -39.64 19.98 -26.52
N LEU A 8 -39.99 19.47 -25.34
CA LEU A 8 -39.16 19.60 -24.14
C LEU A 8 -37.97 18.65 -24.28
N SER A 9 -36.81 19.19 -24.64
CA SER A 9 -35.53 18.47 -24.57
C SER A 9 -35.14 18.34 -23.09
N LEU A 10 -35.32 17.15 -22.50
CA LEU A 10 -34.67 16.80 -21.24
C LEU A 10 -33.16 16.70 -21.51
N ALA A 11 -32.42 17.77 -21.25
CA ALA A 11 -30.98 17.68 -21.08
C ALA A 11 -30.72 16.85 -19.81
N LEU A 12 -30.20 15.63 -19.96
CA LEU A 12 -29.55 14.94 -18.85
C LEU A 12 -28.42 15.87 -18.38
N ALA A 13 -28.60 16.48 -17.22
CA ALA A 13 -27.49 17.10 -16.51
C ALA A 13 -26.46 15.99 -16.25
N ALA A 14 -25.34 16.04 -16.96
CA ALA A 14 -24.18 15.24 -16.59
C ALA A 14 -23.85 15.60 -15.14
N SER A 15 -24.01 14.64 -14.22
CA SER A 15 -23.58 14.80 -12.84
C SER A 15 -22.12 15.25 -12.86
N ALA A 16 -21.78 16.31 -12.11
CA ALA A 16 -20.39 16.69 -11.90
C ALA A 16 -19.59 15.42 -11.52
N PRO A 17 -18.36 15.24 -12.03
CA PRO A 17 -17.55 14.08 -11.68
C PRO A 17 -17.49 13.98 -10.15
N ALA A 18 -17.73 12.78 -9.63
CA ALA A 18 -17.62 12.54 -8.19
C ALA A 18 -16.23 12.99 -7.73
N ALA A 19 -16.17 13.78 -6.66
CA ALA A 19 -14.90 14.25 -6.13
C ALA A 19 -14.06 13.06 -5.63
N ASP A 20 -12.75 13.15 -5.79
CA ASP A 20 -11.81 12.13 -5.30
C ASP A 20 -11.36 12.43 -3.87
N TYR A 21 -10.70 11.45 -3.24
CA TYR A 21 -9.94 11.70 -2.02
C TYR A 21 -8.79 12.69 -2.30
N THR A 22 -8.56 13.63 -1.39
CA THR A 22 -7.52 14.66 -1.54
C THR A 22 -6.70 14.83 -0.27
N LEU A 23 -5.56 15.49 -0.37
CA LEU A 23 -4.71 15.83 0.77
C LEU A 23 -4.94 17.28 1.19
N ALA A 24 -4.93 17.52 2.50
CA ALA A 24 -4.97 18.86 3.08
C ALA A 24 -4.05 18.96 4.30
N GLN A 25 -3.97 20.16 4.88
CA GLN A 25 -3.37 20.37 6.19
C GLN A 25 -4.37 21.06 7.14
N ARG A 26 -4.39 20.63 8.39
CA ARG A 26 -5.16 21.24 9.49
C ARG A 26 -4.21 21.42 10.67
N ASN A 27 -4.03 22.66 11.14
CA ASN A 27 -3.15 22.99 12.26
C ASN A 27 -1.71 22.42 12.12
N GLY A 28 -1.14 22.52 10.91
CA GLY A 28 0.20 22.00 10.61
C GLY A 28 0.30 20.47 10.51
N LYS A 29 -0.83 19.74 10.53
CA LYS A 29 -0.87 18.29 10.36
C LYS A 29 -1.52 17.90 9.03
N HIS A 30 -0.94 16.96 8.31
CA HIS A 30 -1.50 16.38 7.10
C HIS A 30 -2.82 15.67 7.39
N CYS A 31 -3.77 15.79 6.47
CA CYS A 31 -5.09 15.19 6.54
C CYS A 31 -5.44 14.57 5.19
N LEU A 32 -6.15 13.45 5.24
CA LEU A 32 -6.84 12.93 4.08
C LEU A 32 -8.27 13.47 4.12
N LEU A 33 -8.76 13.98 3.00
CA LEU A 33 -10.15 14.40 2.84
C LEU A 33 -10.89 13.38 1.97
N ARG A 34 -12.10 13.04 2.38
CA ARG A 34 -13.06 12.28 1.59
C ARG A 34 -13.55 13.10 0.37
N PRO A 35 -14.20 12.46 -0.61
CA PRO A 35 -14.94 13.12 -1.69
C PRO A 35 -15.85 14.27 -1.26
N ASP A 36 -16.48 14.18 -0.09
CA ASP A 36 -17.37 15.22 0.45
C ASP A 36 -16.61 16.39 1.13
N GLY A 37 -15.27 16.39 1.07
CA GLY A 37 -14.39 17.39 1.67
C GLY A 37 -14.13 17.19 3.17
N LYS A 38 -14.75 16.19 3.80
CA LYS A 38 -14.60 15.94 5.24
C LYS A 38 -13.29 15.22 5.54
N PRO A 39 -12.58 15.61 6.61
CA PRO A 39 -11.33 14.95 6.97
C PRO A 39 -11.60 13.53 7.47
N THR A 40 -10.69 12.61 7.16
CA THR A 40 -10.78 11.22 7.58
C THR A 40 -9.43 10.65 8.00
N LEU A 41 -9.47 9.75 8.98
CA LEU A 41 -8.38 8.83 9.32
C LEU A 41 -8.70 7.48 8.70
N LEU A 42 -7.80 6.92 7.89
CA LEU A 42 -8.00 5.58 7.34
C LEU A 42 -7.54 4.51 8.32
N LEU A 43 -8.50 3.76 8.86
CA LEU A 43 -8.29 2.56 9.64
C LEU A 43 -8.71 1.39 8.77
N GLY A 44 -7.73 0.69 8.20
CA GLY A 44 -7.97 -0.37 7.23
C GLY A 44 -7.59 -1.77 7.71
N LEU A 45 -8.17 -2.78 7.07
CA LEU A 45 -7.84 -4.18 7.28
C LEU A 45 -7.25 -4.79 5.99
N SER A 46 -5.97 -5.18 6.05
CA SER A 46 -5.27 -5.89 4.96
C SER A 46 -5.64 -7.38 4.95
N HIS A 47 -5.49 -8.00 3.78
CA HIS A 47 -5.82 -9.40 3.49
C HIS A 47 -7.20 -9.84 4.02
N ALA A 48 -8.22 -8.99 3.87
CA ALA A 48 -9.55 -9.26 4.40
C ALA A 48 -10.29 -10.37 3.63
N ALA A 49 -9.93 -10.66 2.38
CA ALA A 49 -10.38 -11.87 1.66
C ALA A 49 -9.94 -13.19 2.32
N GLY A 50 -9.02 -13.12 3.29
CA GLY A 50 -8.81 -14.19 4.25
C GLY A 50 -10.08 -14.62 4.97
N ALA A 51 -11.22 -13.90 4.89
CA ALA A 51 -12.50 -14.38 5.40
C ALA A 51 -12.97 -15.67 4.72
N TRP A 52 -12.86 -15.77 3.39
CA TRP A 52 -13.35 -16.91 2.61
C TRP A 52 -12.26 -17.61 1.79
N GLN A 53 -10.97 -17.34 2.04
CA GLN A 53 -9.91 -18.09 1.36
C GLN A 53 -10.10 -19.59 1.57
N GLY A 54 -10.11 -20.35 0.46
CA GLY A 54 -10.37 -21.80 0.42
C GLY A 54 -11.84 -22.20 0.31
N VAL A 55 -12.78 -21.25 0.40
CA VAL A 55 -14.22 -21.51 0.28
C VAL A 55 -14.65 -21.44 -1.18
N THR A 56 -15.22 -22.53 -1.70
CA THR A 56 -15.80 -22.59 -3.06
C THR A 56 -17.32 -22.45 -3.06
N ASP A 57 -17.98 -22.79 -1.95
CA ASP A 57 -19.43 -22.64 -1.80
C ASP A 57 -19.83 -21.16 -1.74
N THR A 58 -20.75 -20.76 -2.64
CA THR A 58 -21.13 -19.35 -2.80
C THR A 58 -21.97 -18.85 -1.62
N ALA A 59 -22.83 -19.71 -1.05
CA ALA A 59 -23.65 -19.34 0.10
C ALA A 59 -22.79 -19.13 1.36
N GLU A 60 -21.81 -20.02 1.59
CA GLU A 60 -20.83 -19.87 2.65
C GLU A 60 -19.95 -18.64 2.45
N LYS A 61 -19.47 -18.39 1.22
CA LYS A 61 -18.73 -17.15 0.91
C LYS A 61 -19.55 -15.91 1.27
N ALA A 62 -20.83 -15.87 0.89
CA ALA A 62 -21.73 -14.77 1.22
C ALA A 62 -21.93 -14.60 2.73
N ARG A 63 -22.11 -15.70 3.48
CA ARG A 63 -22.18 -15.65 4.96
C ARG A 63 -20.89 -15.08 5.57
N ARG A 64 -19.73 -15.53 5.12
CA ARG A 64 -18.44 -15.04 5.63
C ARG A 64 -18.16 -13.58 5.26
N LEU A 65 -18.60 -13.15 4.07
CA LEU A 65 -18.55 -11.75 3.66
C LEU A 65 -19.41 -10.87 4.58
N ALA A 66 -20.63 -11.32 4.92
CA ALA A 66 -21.50 -10.62 5.86
C ALA A 66 -20.88 -10.53 7.26
N THR A 67 -20.25 -11.62 7.74
CA THR A 67 -19.48 -11.61 9.00
C THR A 67 -18.31 -10.64 8.96
N LEU A 68 -17.55 -10.60 7.87
CA LEU A 68 -16.48 -9.62 7.67
C LEU A 68 -17.01 -8.19 7.72
N GLN A 69 -18.12 -7.89 7.03
CA GLN A 69 -18.75 -6.56 7.08
C GLN A 69 -19.16 -6.17 8.49
N ALA A 70 -19.74 -7.10 9.26
CA ALA A 70 -20.12 -6.86 10.65
C ALA A 70 -18.88 -6.59 11.52
N ASP A 71 -17.81 -7.38 11.37
CA ASP A 71 -16.56 -7.18 12.10
C ASP A 71 -15.90 -5.84 11.75
N LEU A 72 -15.85 -5.46 10.47
CA LEU A 72 -15.28 -4.18 10.03
C LEU A 72 -15.97 -3.01 10.75
N ARG A 73 -17.31 -3.02 10.79
CA ARG A 73 -18.10 -1.99 11.49
C ARG A 73 -17.91 -2.04 13.00
N ALA A 74 -17.98 -3.23 13.60
CA ALA A 74 -17.84 -3.41 15.05
C ALA A 74 -16.46 -3.00 15.57
N LEU A 75 -15.43 -3.14 14.73
CA LEU A 75 -14.05 -2.79 15.05
C LEU A 75 -13.65 -1.41 14.49
N HIS A 76 -14.59 -0.61 13.98
CA HIS A 76 -14.36 0.73 13.46
C HIS A 76 -13.36 0.83 12.29
N PHE A 77 -13.20 -0.24 11.50
CA PHE A 77 -12.51 -0.15 10.22
C PHE A 77 -13.38 0.61 9.23
N ASN A 78 -12.79 1.57 8.52
CA ASN A 78 -13.44 2.32 7.45
C ASN A 78 -12.77 2.10 6.08
N ALA A 79 -11.75 1.23 6.04
CA ALA A 79 -11.12 0.79 4.81
C ALA A 79 -10.86 -0.73 4.79
N VAL A 80 -10.75 -1.29 3.58
CA VAL A 80 -10.53 -2.72 3.39
C VAL A 80 -9.59 -3.00 2.22
N GLY A 81 -8.67 -3.93 2.40
CA GLY A 81 -7.76 -4.41 1.37
C GLY A 81 -8.12 -5.81 0.89
N TYR A 82 -7.89 -6.08 -0.39
CA TYR A 82 -8.06 -7.39 -1.04
C TYR A 82 -9.50 -7.90 -1.07
N VAL A 83 -10.51 -7.03 -1.05
CA VAL A 83 -11.93 -7.43 -1.06
C VAL A 83 -12.72 -6.62 -2.10
N PRO A 84 -12.78 -7.07 -3.37
CA PRO A 84 -13.52 -6.37 -4.40
C PRO A 84 -15.03 -6.29 -4.10
N GLU A 85 -15.58 -7.20 -3.30
CA GLU A 85 -17.01 -7.21 -2.96
C GLU A 85 -17.43 -6.06 -2.03
N LEU A 86 -16.49 -5.39 -1.37
CA LEU A 86 -16.76 -4.33 -0.38
C LEU A 86 -16.31 -2.95 -0.83
N VAL A 87 -15.78 -2.82 -2.04
CA VAL A 87 -15.27 -1.53 -2.53
C VAL A 87 -16.37 -0.48 -2.67
N SER A 88 -17.65 -0.84 -2.80
CA SER A 88 -18.73 0.16 -2.83
C SER A 88 -19.09 0.72 -1.44
N GLU A 89 -18.67 0.07 -0.35
CA GLU A 89 -19.08 0.40 1.01
C GLU A 89 -17.93 0.94 1.88
N PHE A 90 -16.71 0.44 1.64
CA PHE A 90 -15.52 0.80 2.40
C PHE A 90 -14.48 1.45 1.50
N ALA A 91 -13.74 2.41 2.05
CA ALA A 91 -12.61 2.99 1.35
C ALA A 91 -11.57 1.90 1.04
N TYR A 92 -10.83 2.04 -0.05
CA TYR A 92 -9.74 1.12 -0.35
C TYR A 92 -8.62 1.82 -1.11
N ILE A 93 -7.39 1.33 -0.93
CA ILE A 93 -6.27 1.69 -1.80
C ILE A 93 -6.10 0.52 -2.76
N HIS A 94 -6.27 0.76 -4.06
CA HIS A 94 -6.16 -0.29 -5.05
C HIS A 94 -4.72 -0.82 -5.08
N HIS A 95 -4.57 -2.13 -4.87
CA HIS A 95 -3.29 -2.79 -4.92
C HIS A 95 -3.10 -3.42 -6.30
N ALA A 96 -2.07 -3.00 -7.04
CA ALA A 96 -1.78 -3.59 -8.35
C ALA A 96 -1.18 -5.02 -8.26
N ASP A 97 -0.95 -5.54 -7.04
CA ASP A 97 -0.25 -6.78 -6.71
C ASP A 97 1.22 -6.78 -7.11
N ARG A 98 1.52 -6.53 -8.39
CA ARG A 98 2.84 -6.26 -8.95
C ARG A 98 2.72 -5.40 -10.19
N LEU A 99 3.11 -4.14 -10.10
CA LEU A 99 3.36 -3.34 -11.29
C LEU A 99 4.71 -3.75 -11.91
N LEU A 100 4.77 -3.85 -13.23
CA LEU A 100 6.00 -4.17 -13.95
C LEU A 100 7.13 -3.18 -13.64
N GLY A 101 8.37 -3.67 -13.55
CA GLY A 101 9.61 -2.89 -13.39
C GLY A 101 10.11 -2.68 -11.97
N SER A 102 9.29 -2.87 -10.93
CA SER A 102 9.80 -2.86 -9.56
C SER A 102 10.74 -4.05 -9.32
N PRO A 103 11.90 -3.87 -8.66
CA PRO A 103 12.77 -4.99 -8.34
C PRO A 103 12.00 -5.96 -7.43
N GLY A 104 12.05 -7.24 -7.78
CA GLY A 104 11.10 -8.24 -7.30
C GLY A 104 10.74 -8.20 -5.81
N THR A 105 9.55 -8.70 -5.50
CA THR A 105 8.98 -8.70 -4.16
C THR A 105 9.44 -9.92 -3.36
N VAL A 106 9.74 -9.77 -2.08
CA VAL A 106 10.05 -10.92 -1.20
C VAL A 106 8.84 -11.25 -0.36
N SER A 107 8.13 -12.31 -0.69
CA SER A 107 7.16 -12.88 0.24
C SER A 107 7.92 -13.76 1.23
N LEU A 108 8.04 -13.34 2.50
CA LEU A 108 8.46 -14.18 3.63
C LEU A 108 9.90 -14.77 3.58
N PRO A 109 10.43 -15.30 4.70
CA PRO A 109 11.69 -16.04 4.68
C PRO A 109 11.56 -17.27 3.78
N GLY A 110 12.29 -17.28 2.66
CA GLY A 110 12.43 -18.46 1.79
C GLY A 110 11.54 -18.52 0.54
N GLN A 111 10.55 -17.63 0.37
CA GLN A 111 9.76 -17.55 -0.87
C GLN A 111 10.21 -16.37 -1.74
N VAL A 112 11.28 -16.58 -2.51
CA VAL A 112 11.53 -15.75 -3.69
C VAL A 112 10.49 -16.15 -4.72
N VAL A 113 9.48 -15.29 -4.94
CA VAL A 113 8.31 -15.67 -5.76
C VAL A 113 8.70 -15.96 -7.21
N MET A 114 9.82 -15.46 -7.72
CA MET A 114 10.30 -15.83 -9.05
C MET A 114 11.82 -15.90 -9.09
N LYS A 115 12.36 -17.11 -9.23
CA LYS A 115 13.81 -17.29 -9.37
C LYS A 115 14.36 -16.85 -10.73
N ASN A 116 13.60 -16.69 -11.82
CA ASN A 116 14.27 -16.67 -13.14
C ASN A 116 13.64 -15.92 -14.34
N LYS A 117 12.51 -15.17 -14.28
CA LYS A 117 12.01 -14.50 -15.51
C LYS A 117 11.46 -13.07 -15.42
N HIS A 118 11.07 -12.57 -14.25
CA HIS A 118 10.44 -11.24 -14.11
C HIS A 118 11.02 -10.43 -12.94
N LEU A 119 12.30 -10.63 -12.63
CA LEU A 119 12.92 -9.98 -11.48
C LEU A 119 13.28 -8.52 -11.76
N PHE A 120 13.75 -8.26 -12.97
CA PHE A 120 14.28 -6.99 -13.45
C PHE A 120 13.82 -6.80 -14.91
N ASP A 121 13.37 -5.58 -15.22
CA ASP A 121 12.98 -5.17 -16.57
C ASP A 121 13.84 -3.99 -17.07
N ASP A 122 14.04 -3.86 -18.38
CA ASP A 122 14.65 -2.66 -18.96
C ASP A 122 13.65 -1.50 -18.93
N VAL A 123 13.65 -0.72 -17.85
CA VAL A 123 12.73 0.42 -17.66
C VAL A 123 12.93 1.55 -18.69
N PHE A 124 14.06 1.55 -19.41
CA PHE A 124 14.37 2.50 -20.47
C PHE A 124 13.91 2.02 -21.85
N ASP A 125 13.43 0.77 -21.97
CA ASP A 125 12.89 0.23 -23.21
C ASP A 125 11.47 0.76 -23.47
N PRO A 126 11.21 1.45 -24.60
CA PRO A 126 9.86 1.86 -24.98
C PRO A 126 8.83 0.71 -25.02
N ALA A 127 9.25 -0.50 -25.36
CA ALA A 127 8.36 -1.66 -25.36
C ALA A 127 7.95 -2.07 -23.94
N PHE A 128 8.85 -1.95 -22.96
CA PHE A 128 8.50 -2.11 -21.54
C PHE A 128 7.51 -1.03 -21.10
N GLN A 129 7.80 0.25 -21.42
CA GLN A 129 6.95 1.37 -21.05
C GLN A 129 5.53 1.24 -21.61
N ALA A 130 5.39 0.74 -22.86
CA ALA A 130 4.09 0.46 -23.46
C ALA A 130 3.31 -0.64 -22.72
N ARG A 131 3.97 -1.74 -22.31
CA ARG A 131 3.31 -2.81 -21.52
C ARG A 131 2.87 -2.32 -20.15
N GLN A 132 3.74 -1.57 -19.46
CA GLN A 132 3.40 -0.98 -18.17
C GLN A 132 2.23 -0.02 -18.31
N ARG A 133 2.22 0.79 -19.37
CA ARG A 133 1.13 1.71 -19.66
C ARG A 133 -0.20 1.00 -19.83
N GLN A 134 -0.24 -0.07 -20.62
CA GLN A 134 -1.43 -0.88 -20.83
C GLN A 134 -1.97 -1.48 -19.52
N GLN A 135 -1.07 -1.97 -18.64
CA GLN A 135 -1.46 -2.48 -17.33
C GLN A 135 -2.11 -1.39 -16.46
N ILE A 136 -1.53 -0.19 -16.41
CA ILE A 136 -2.06 0.94 -15.64
C ILE A 136 -3.41 1.40 -16.21
N GLU A 137 -3.54 1.50 -17.52
CA GLU A 137 -4.80 1.83 -18.18
C GLU A 137 -5.93 0.86 -17.77
N GLU A 138 -5.65 -0.45 -17.76
CA GLU A 138 -6.63 -1.44 -17.36
C GLU A 138 -7.05 -1.29 -15.89
N ILE A 139 -6.09 -1.04 -15.00
CA ILE A 139 -6.36 -0.76 -13.57
C ILE A 139 -7.24 0.49 -13.42
N CYS A 140 -6.86 1.59 -14.06
CA CYS A 140 -7.60 2.85 -13.98
C CYS A 140 -9.02 2.69 -14.54
N ARG A 141 -9.18 1.98 -15.66
CA ARG A 141 -10.49 1.68 -16.25
C ARG A 141 -11.40 0.89 -15.32
N LYS A 142 -10.86 -0.08 -14.57
CA LYS A 142 -11.63 -0.89 -13.61
C LYS A 142 -12.08 -0.09 -12.38
N THR A 143 -11.31 0.92 -12.00
CA THR A 143 -11.53 1.71 -10.76
C THR A 143 -12.14 3.09 -11.02
N ALA A 144 -12.35 3.47 -12.29
CA ALA A 144 -12.76 4.81 -12.70
C ALA A 144 -14.05 5.30 -12.02
N ARG A 145 -14.97 4.39 -11.67
CA ARG A 145 -16.27 4.72 -11.06
C ARG A 145 -16.29 4.57 -9.54
N ASP A 146 -15.19 4.10 -8.94
CA ASP A 146 -15.16 3.76 -7.53
C ASP A 146 -14.85 5.01 -6.70
N THR A 147 -15.87 5.65 -6.14
CA THR A 147 -15.71 6.89 -5.33
C THR A 147 -14.98 6.65 -4.01
N THR A 148 -14.94 5.39 -3.56
CA THR A 148 -14.23 4.86 -2.38
C THR A 148 -12.77 4.52 -2.65
N CYS A 149 -12.32 4.50 -3.91
CA CYS A 149 -10.93 4.26 -4.25
C CYS A 149 -10.09 5.49 -3.86
N VAL A 150 -9.32 5.35 -2.78
CA VAL A 150 -8.48 6.43 -2.26
C VAL A 150 -7.31 6.71 -3.21
N GLY A 151 -6.76 5.68 -3.83
CA GLY A 151 -5.58 5.78 -4.67
C GLY A 151 -4.96 4.44 -5.03
N TYR A 152 -3.71 4.47 -5.49
CA TYR A 152 -3.03 3.30 -6.05
C TYR A 152 -1.69 2.99 -5.35
N TRP A 153 -1.55 1.72 -4.94
CA TRP A 153 -0.26 1.09 -4.66
C TRP A 153 0.23 0.32 -5.89
N TRP A 154 1.53 0.43 -6.16
CA TRP A 154 2.16 -0.18 -7.34
C TRP A 154 2.70 -1.57 -7.04
N THR A 155 3.49 -1.70 -5.97
CA THR A 155 4.21 -2.95 -5.65
C THR A 155 4.32 -3.15 -4.15
N ASP A 156 4.21 -4.41 -3.73
CA ASP A 156 4.42 -4.86 -2.36
C ASP A 156 5.90 -5.13 -2.07
N ILE A 157 6.49 -4.47 -1.08
CA ILE A 157 7.84 -4.76 -0.54
C ILE A 157 8.92 -5.00 -1.61
N PRO A 158 9.14 -4.02 -2.52
CA PRO A 158 10.19 -4.11 -3.54
C PRO A 158 11.58 -4.15 -2.89
N VAL A 159 12.49 -4.94 -3.45
CA VAL A 159 13.85 -5.08 -2.93
C VAL A 159 14.79 -4.13 -3.67
N TRP A 160 14.85 -2.86 -3.25
CA TRP A 160 15.77 -1.88 -3.84
C TRP A 160 17.20 -1.95 -3.32
N ASN A 161 17.43 -2.49 -2.12
CA ASN A 161 18.77 -2.56 -1.54
C ASN A 161 19.66 -3.54 -2.34
N LEU A 162 20.75 -3.05 -2.95
CA LEU A 162 21.63 -3.85 -3.82
C LEU A 162 22.22 -5.08 -3.12
N ARG A 163 22.63 -4.96 -1.84
CA ARG A 163 23.13 -6.09 -1.07
C ARG A 163 22.03 -7.14 -0.90
N GLN A 164 20.83 -6.71 -0.54
CA GLN A 164 19.69 -7.60 -0.39
C GLN A 164 19.27 -8.25 -1.72
N GLN A 165 19.33 -7.52 -2.84
CA GLN A 165 19.13 -8.08 -4.18
C GLN A 165 20.15 -9.19 -4.46
N LYS A 166 21.43 -8.94 -4.19
CA LYS A 166 22.50 -9.92 -4.41
C LYS A 166 22.30 -11.18 -3.55
N GLU A 167 22.01 -11.00 -2.27
CA GLU A 167 21.76 -12.09 -1.32
C GLU A 167 20.54 -12.94 -1.70
N LYS A 168 19.46 -12.31 -2.17
CA LYS A 168 18.19 -13.00 -2.45
C LYS A 168 18.08 -13.56 -3.86
N PHE A 169 18.69 -12.88 -4.83
CA PHE A 169 18.48 -13.15 -6.24
C PHE A 169 19.76 -13.51 -7.00
N GLY A 170 20.94 -13.39 -6.38
CA GLY A 170 22.23 -13.69 -7.00
C GLY A 170 22.78 -12.61 -7.93
N LEU A 171 21.96 -11.62 -8.30
CA LEU A 171 22.37 -10.44 -9.08
C LEU A 171 21.59 -9.19 -8.66
N THR A 172 22.15 -8.03 -8.98
CA THR A 172 21.50 -6.73 -8.77
C THR A 172 20.78 -6.25 -10.03
N TYR A 173 19.91 -5.26 -9.87
CA TYR A 173 19.26 -4.62 -11.02
C TYR A 173 20.31 -3.95 -11.94
N VAL A 174 21.40 -3.43 -11.36
CA VAL A 174 22.50 -2.85 -12.14
C VAL A 174 23.25 -3.94 -12.92
N ASP A 175 23.48 -5.13 -12.33
CA ASP A 175 24.07 -6.27 -13.04
C ASP A 175 23.22 -6.69 -14.25
N PHE A 176 21.89 -6.65 -14.12
CA PHE A 176 20.99 -6.90 -15.25
C PHE A 176 21.24 -5.93 -16.41
N PHE A 177 21.30 -4.61 -16.15
CA PHE A 177 21.55 -3.62 -17.19
C PHE A 177 22.94 -3.73 -17.84
N ARG A 178 23.96 -4.15 -17.07
CA ARG A 178 25.30 -4.43 -17.60
C ARG A 178 25.31 -5.58 -18.59
N ALA A 179 24.51 -6.61 -18.33
CA ALA A 179 24.47 -7.84 -19.12
C ALA A 179 23.58 -7.74 -20.37
N LEU A 180 22.80 -6.67 -20.53
CA LEU A 180 21.99 -6.45 -21.72
C LEU A 180 22.87 -6.25 -22.98
N PRO A 181 22.37 -6.61 -24.19
CA PRO A 181 23.05 -6.33 -25.45
C PRO A 181 23.38 -4.83 -25.62
N GLU A 182 24.48 -4.49 -26.29
CA GLU A 182 24.90 -3.09 -26.50
C GLU A 182 23.85 -2.20 -27.17
N SER A 183 22.99 -2.80 -28.00
CA SER A 183 21.88 -2.11 -28.66
C SER A 183 20.67 -1.85 -27.75
N ALA A 184 20.56 -2.55 -26.62
CA ALA A 184 19.43 -2.42 -25.70
C ALA A 184 19.38 -0.98 -25.11
N PRO A 185 18.19 -0.36 -25.01
CA PRO A 185 18.04 0.99 -24.46
C PRO A 185 18.68 1.15 -23.08
N GLY A 186 18.44 0.20 -22.18
CA GLY A 186 19.00 0.20 -20.83
C GLY A 186 20.51 0.07 -20.79
N ARG A 187 21.09 -0.75 -21.68
CA ARG A 187 22.55 -0.88 -21.79
C ARG A 187 23.19 0.43 -22.24
N ARG A 188 22.61 1.08 -23.25
CA ARG A 188 23.06 2.41 -23.71
C ARG A 188 22.92 3.47 -22.63
N ARG A 189 21.83 3.43 -21.85
CA ARG A 189 21.62 4.36 -20.73
C ARG A 189 22.65 4.17 -19.62
N TYR A 190 23.03 2.93 -19.33
CA TYR A 190 24.09 2.60 -18.36
C TYR A 190 25.46 3.11 -18.82
N GLU A 191 25.84 2.89 -20.08
CA GLU A 191 27.11 3.39 -20.60
C GLU A 191 27.15 4.93 -20.66
N ALA A 192 26.03 5.57 -21.02
CA ALA A 192 25.91 7.02 -20.95
C ALA A 192 26.08 7.55 -19.51
N TYR A 193 25.51 6.88 -18.50
CA TYR A 193 25.74 7.21 -17.10
C TYR A 193 27.21 7.10 -16.71
N ARG A 194 27.88 6.00 -17.09
CA ARG A 194 29.31 5.80 -16.81
C ARG A 194 30.18 6.90 -17.44
N GLN A 195 29.89 7.29 -18.67
CA GLN A 195 30.62 8.37 -19.35
C GLN A 195 30.40 9.71 -18.67
N GLN A 196 29.17 10.01 -18.24
CA GLN A 196 28.81 11.27 -17.58
C GLN A 196 29.41 11.39 -16.18
N ALA A 197 29.34 10.31 -15.38
CA ALA A 197 29.85 10.30 -14.01
C ALA A 197 31.38 10.06 -13.95
N GLY A 198 31.97 9.46 -14.98
CA GLY A 198 33.41 9.20 -15.04
C GLY A 198 33.87 8.38 -13.83
N ALA A 199 34.83 8.91 -13.07
CA ALA A 199 35.39 8.23 -11.90
C ALA A 199 34.41 8.07 -10.73
N SER A 200 33.31 8.83 -10.69
CA SER A 200 32.28 8.70 -9.64
C SER A 200 31.15 7.73 -10.00
N ALA A 201 31.21 7.07 -11.16
CA ALA A 201 30.18 6.13 -11.59
C ALA A 201 30.12 4.92 -10.65
N ASP A 202 29.00 4.75 -9.96
CA ASP A 202 28.73 3.62 -9.07
C ASP A 202 27.34 3.00 -9.27
N ASP A 203 27.12 1.82 -8.69
CA ASP A 203 25.85 1.07 -8.77
C ASP A 203 24.71 1.79 -8.07
N PRO A 204 24.88 2.35 -6.85
CA PRO A 204 23.83 3.13 -6.20
C PRO A 204 23.34 4.31 -7.07
N GLY A 205 24.25 5.06 -7.68
CA GLY A 205 23.89 6.19 -8.53
C GLY A 205 23.13 5.75 -9.79
N PHE A 206 23.49 4.62 -10.40
CA PHE A 206 22.70 4.09 -11.52
C PHE A 206 21.34 3.54 -11.07
N LEU A 207 21.27 2.90 -9.89
CA LEU A 207 20.01 2.42 -9.32
C LEU A 207 19.01 3.56 -9.10
N VAL A 208 19.47 4.73 -8.67
CA VAL A 208 18.64 5.95 -8.57
C VAL A 208 18.06 6.35 -9.92
N LEU A 209 18.82 6.20 -11.02
CA LEU A 209 18.32 6.50 -12.36
C LEU A 209 17.27 5.48 -12.83
N ILE A 210 17.44 4.20 -12.49
CA ILE A 210 16.43 3.16 -12.76
C ILE A 210 15.11 3.51 -12.05
N ALA A 211 15.18 3.82 -10.76
CA ALA A 211 14.00 4.21 -9.98
C ALA A 211 13.34 5.48 -10.50
N ARG A 212 14.12 6.51 -10.83
CA ARG A 212 13.60 7.77 -11.39
C ARG A 212 12.80 7.51 -12.67
N GLU A 213 13.34 6.74 -13.60
CA GLU A 213 12.67 6.41 -14.87
C GLU A 213 11.37 5.66 -14.61
N LEU A 214 11.43 4.61 -13.79
CA LEU A 214 10.28 3.79 -13.44
C LEU A 214 9.16 4.64 -12.81
N TYR A 215 9.48 5.42 -11.78
CA TYR A 215 8.50 6.20 -11.04
C TYR A 215 7.93 7.35 -11.89
N THR A 216 8.76 8.02 -12.69
CA THR A 216 8.29 9.11 -13.56
C THR A 216 7.30 8.58 -14.60
N ASN A 217 7.63 7.47 -15.27
CA ASN A 217 6.74 6.87 -16.28
C ASN A 217 5.46 6.32 -15.67
N THR A 218 5.57 5.66 -14.52
CA THR A 218 4.42 5.11 -13.79
C THR A 218 3.48 6.22 -13.36
N ALA A 219 3.99 7.23 -12.66
CA ALA A 219 3.18 8.35 -12.16
C ALA A 219 2.54 9.12 -13.31
N ARG A 220 3.30 9.47 -14.35
CA ARG A 220 2.76 10.14 -15.55
C ARG A 220 1.57 9.37 -16.13
N THR A 221 1.69 8.05 -16.22
CA THR A 221 0.63 7.21 -16.79
C THR A 221 -0.61 7.17 -15.90
N TYR A 222 -0.45 7.01 -14.58
CA TYR A 222 -1.60 7.11 -13.67
C TYR A 222 -2.25 8.49 -13.70
N ARG A 223 -1.48 9.58 -13.79
CA ARG A 223 -2.04 10.93 -13.90
C ARG A 223 -2.84 11.13 -15.18
N GLU A 224 -2.47 10.44 -16.25
CA GLU A 224 -3.21 10.49 -17.50
C GLU A 224 -4.54 9.73 -17.42
N PHE A 225 -4.53 8.50 -16.89
CA PHE A 225 -5.71 7.63 -16.90
C PHE A 225 -6.61 7.73 -15.65
N ALA A 226 -6.09 8.25 -14.55
CA ALA A 226 -6.83 8.47 -13.30
C ALA A 226 -6.46 9.84 -12.69
N PRO A 227 -6.72 10.95 -13.41
CA PRO A 227 -6.45 12.28 -12.89
C PRO A 227 -7.25 12.51 -11.61
N GLY A 228 -6.58 13.02 -10.56
CA GLY A 228 -7.20 13.30 -9.25
C GLY A 228 -6.95 12.21 -8.19
N ARG A 229 -6.78 10.94 -8.57
CA ARG A 229 -6.53 9.85 -7.63
C ARG A 229 -5.14 9.97 -7.00
N LEU A 230 -5.04 9.66 -5.70
CA LEU A 230 -3.77 9.72 -4.99
C LEU A 230 -2.84 8.58 -5.40
N LEU A 231 -1.55 8.88 -5.53
CA LEU A 231 -0.51 7.89 -5.76
C LEU A 231 0.20 7.60 -4.45
N PHE A 232 0.11 6.35 -4.00
CA PHE A 232 0.76 5.85 -2.78
C PHE A 232 2.12 5.18 -3.06
N GLY A 233 2.47 5.04 -4.33
CA GLY A 233 3.73 4.43 -4.77
C GLY A 233 3.85 2.97 -4.38
N GLU A 234 5.06 2.57 -3.99
CA GLU A 234 5.34 1.23 -3.49
C GLU A 234 5.17 1.14 -1.98
N ARG A 235 4.97 -0.07 -1.46
CA ARG A 235 4.87 -0.35 -0.02
C ARG A 235 6.24 -0.79 0.52
N TYR A 236 7.07 0.15 0.94
CA TYR A 236 8.45 -0.12 1.37
C TYR A 236 8.51 -0.78 2.75
N ASN A 237 9.48 -1.65 3.00
CA ASN A 237 9.82 -2.02 4.39
C ASN A 237 10.53 -0.86 5.10
N THR A 238 10.42 -0.79 6.42
CA THR A 238 11.31 0.06 7.23
C THR A 238 12.65 -0.64 7.47
N ILE A 239 12.66 -1.97 7.62
CA ILE A 239 13.86 -2.77 7.90
C ILE A 239 13.88 -4.10 7.10
N PRO A 240 14.90 -4.33 6.26
CA PRO A 240 15.70 -3.29 5.61
C PRO A 240 14.81 -2.50 4.63
N GLY A 241 14.92 -1.17 4.66
CA GLY A 241 14.20 -0.31 3.73
C GLY A 241 14.90 -0.14 2.38
N ALA A 242 14.19 0.49 1.44
CA ALA A 242 14.80 1.02 0.24
C ALA A 242 15.81 2.13 0.60
N PRO A 243 16.88 2.34 -0.21
CA PRO A 243 17.75 3.50 -0.04
C PRO A 243 16.96 4.82 -0.06
N LEU A 244 17.36 5.80 0.76
CA LEU A 244 16.62 7.06 0.89
C LEU A 244 16.57 7.85 -0.41
N GLU A 245 17.60 7.74 -1.24
CA GLU A 245 17.68 8.37 -2.55
C GLU A 245 16.61 7.82 -3.50
N ILE A 246 16.27 6.54 -3.39
CA ILE A 246 15.18 5.92 -4.16
C ILE A 246 13.83 6.46 -3.67
N ILE A 247 13.63 6.52 -2.36
CA ILE A 247 12.41 7.08 -1.76
C ILE A 247 12.26 8.57 -2.13
N ALA A 248 13.38 9.31 -2.21
CA ALA A 248 13.39 10.70 -2.64
C ALA A 248 12.93 10.86 -4.11
N GLU A 249 13.33 9.97 -5.01
CA GLU A 249 12.81 9.96 -6.39
C GLU A 249 11.31 9.66 -6.42
N ALA A 250 10.85 8.70 -5.60
CA ALA A 250 9.41 8.40 -5.49
C ALA A 250 8.63 9.64 -5.02
N GLY A 251 9.11 10.30 -3.96
CA GLY A 251 8.49 11.49 -3.36
C GLY A 251 8.36 12.70 -4.29
N LYS A 252 9.09 12.74 -5.42
CA LYS A 252 8.93 13.78 -6.44
C LYS A 252 7.63 13.62 -7.25
N VAL A 253 7.13 12.39 -7.38
CA VAL A 253 6.04 12.07 -8.32
C VAL A 253 4.80 11.46 -7.65
N ILE A 254 4.91 10.96 -6.41
CA ILE A 254 3.78 10.40 -5.66
C ILE A 254 3.25 11.38 -4.60
N ASP A 255 2.04 11.11 -4.09
CA ASP A 255 1.35 11.96 -3.13
C ASP A 255 1.58 11.53 -1.68
N VAL A 256 1.69 10.22 -1.45
CA VAL A 256 1.82 9.60 -0.12
C VAL A 256 2.88 8.51 -0.18
N ILE A 257 3.78 8.45 0.81
CA ILE A 257 4.77 7.38 0.92
C ILE A 257 4.22 6.27 1.81
N SER A 258 4.31 5.01 1.38
CA SER A 258 3.77 3.88 2.13
C SER A 258 4.85 3.01 2.73
N PHE A 259 4.71 2.67 4.01
CA PHE A 259 5.59 1.74 4.71
C PHE A 259 4.86 0.53 5.26
N GLN A 260 5.48 -0.64 5.20
CA GLN A 260 5.20 -1.80 6.01
C GLN A 260 6.26 -1.89 7.11
N PRO A 261 5.97 -1.36 8.30
CA PRO A 261 6.87 -1.51 9.43
C PRO A 261 6.88 -2.96 9.94
N TYR A 262 7.99 -3.39 10.53
CA TYR A 262 8.11 -4.72 11.15
C TYR A 262 8.55 -4.64 12.62
N GLU A 263 8.86 -3.45 13.11
CA GLU A 263 9.39 -3.23 14.44
C GLU A 263 8.33 -3.39 15.53
N LYS A 264 8.75 -3.85 16.71
CA LYS A 264 7.92 -3.88 17.94
C LYS A 264 7.45 -2.49 18.35
N LEU A 265 8.33 -1.51 18.19
CA LEU A 265 8.12 -0.11 18.53
C LEU A 265 8.52 0.70 17.31
N LEU A 266 7.69 1.68 16.95
CA LEU A 266 8.02 2.60 15.87
C LEU A 266 9.24 3.43 16.30
N LYS A 267 10.42 3.10 15.78
CA LYS A 267 11.57 3.99 15.83
C LYS A 267 11.34 5.04 14.74
N GLY A 268 10.79 6.18 15.15
CA GLY A 268 10.32 7.24 14.24
C GLY A 268 11.39 7.80 13.31
N ASP A 269 12.67 7.52 13.56
CA ASP A 269 13.83 8.03 12.84
C ASP A 269 13.69 7.94 11.31
N ILE A 270 13.27 6.78 10.78
CA ILE A 270 13.15 6.61 9.33
C ILE A 270 11.93 7.34 8.74
N LEU A 271 10.79 7.35 9.45
CA LEU A 271 9.59 8.04 8.96
C LEU A 271 9.76 9.56 9.02
N ASP A 272 10.36 10.07 10.10
CA ASP A 272 10.68 11.49 10.25
C ASP A 272 11.69 11.92 9.17
N GLN A 273 12.74 11.12 8.93
CA GLN A 273 13.74 11.39 7.90
C GLN A 273 13.11 11.43 6.50
N VAL A 274 12.25 10.46 6.18
CA VAL A 274 11.60 10.38 4.87
C VAL A 274 10.60 11.52 4.68
N HIS A 275 9.82 11.86 5.71
CA HIS A 275 8.93 13.01 5.66
C HIS A 275 9.72 14.33 5.49
N ALA A 276 10.81 14.52 6.24
CA ALA A 276 11.66 15.70 6.11
C ALA A 276 12.31 15.80 4.72
N LEU A 277 12.74 14.67 4.15
CA LEU A 277 13.37 14.60 2.83
C LEU A 277 12.40 14.90 1.67
N THR A 278 11.14 14.48 1.80
CA THR A 278 10.18 14.48 0.68
C THR A 278 9.02 15.45 0.84
N GLY A 279 8.74 15.90 2.06
CA GLY A 279 7.54 16.66 2.42
C GLY A 279 6.23 15.88 2.28
N ARG A 280 6.28 14.59 1.93
CA ARG A 280 5.08 13.78 1.67
C ARG A 280 4.52 13.19 2.95
N PRO A 281 3.18 13.15 3.12
CA PRO A 281 2.57 12.37 4.17
C PRO A 281 2.90 10.88 4.01
N ILE A 282 2.73 10.13 5.10
CA ILE A 282 3.05 8.71 5.18
C ILE A 282 1.80 7.89 5.52
N PHE A 283 1.73 6.69 4.95
CA PHE A 283 0.73 5.68 5.24
C PHE A 283 1.37 4.38 5.72
N LEU A 284 0.82 3.78 6.77
CA LEU A 284 1.33 2.50 7.30
C LEU A 284 0.53 1.34 6.66
N SER A 285 1.03 0.80 5.55
CA SER A 285 0.26 -0.02 4.61
C SER A 285 0.04 -1.49 5.01
N ASP A 286 0.80 -2.02 5.95
CA ASP A 286 0.59 -3.38 6.47
C ASP A 286 1.39 -3.58 7.76
N TRP A 287 0.73 -3.82 8.89
CA TRP A 287 1.41 -4.03 10.17
C TRP A 287 0.56 -4.79 11.18
N SER A 288 1.20 -5.57 12.04
CA SER A 288 0.57 -6.14 13.24
C SER A 288 1.59 -6.48 14.33
N LEU A 289 1.06 -6.74 15.52
CA LEU A 289 1.72 -7.50 16.57
C LEU A 289 1.02 -8.85 16.74
N SER A 290 1.66 -9.76 17.47
CA SER A 290 1.11 -11.08 17.74
C SER A 290 1.35 -11.55 19.17
N PHE A 291 0.66 -12.62 19.54
CA PHE A 291 0.77 -13.33 20.82
C PHE A 291 0.59 -14.83 20.59
N PRO A 292 1.16 -15.70 21.44
CA PRO A 292 1.00 -17.14 21.30
C PRO A 292 -0.46 -17.57 21.54
N VAL A 293 -0.89 -18.59 20.81
CA VAL A 293 -2.22 -19.22 20.96
C VAL A 293 -2.07 -20.74 21.04
N PRO A 294 -3.06 -21.49 21.55
CA PRO A 294 -3.00 -22.94 21.57
C PRO A 294 -2.64 -23.52 20.19
N GLY A 295 -1.61 -24.37 20.14
CA GLY A 295 -1.10 -24.96 18.90
C GLY A 295 -0.08 -24.11 18.14
N HIS A 296 0.09 -22.82 18.46
CA HIS A 296 1.03 -21.92 17.78
C HIS A 296 1.72 -20.96 18.76
N THR A 297 2.95 -21.30 19.16
CA THR A 297 3.79 -20.49 20.07
C THR A 297 4.83 -19.63 19.37
N ASN A 298 4.94 -19.73 18.04
CA ASN A 298 5.86 -18.97 17.20
C ASN A 298 5.08 -18.20 16.12
N THR A 299 5.10 -16.88 16.17
CA THR A 299 4.39 -16.01 15.24
C THR A 299 5.33 -15.36 14.22
N MET A 300 4.76 -14.91 13.10
CA MET A 300 5.48 -14.10 12.12
C MET A 300 5.80 -12.73 12.71
N TRP A 301 4.74 -11.98 13.05
CA TRP A 301 4.87 -10.63 13.58
C TRP A 301 5.54 -10.63 14.95
N PRO A 302 6.11 -9.50 15.38
CA PRO A 302 6.71 -9.42 16.69
C PRO A 302 5.76 -9.88 17.79
N GLN A 303 6.20 -10.91 18.50
CA GLN A 303 5.41 -11.61 19.51
C GLN A 303 5.54 -10.94 20.88
N PHE A 304 4.41 -10.83 21.58
CA PHE A 304 4.27 -10.50 22.99
C PHE A 304 3.75 -11.71 23.77
N PRO A 305 3.97 -11.80 25.10
CA PRO A 305 3.63 -13.00 25.87
C PRO A 305 2.13 -13.29 25.96
N SER A 306 1.30 -12.25 25.90
CA SER A 306 -0.17 -12.32 25.99
C SER A 306 -0.86 -11.38 25.02
N ASP A 307 -2.15 -11.59 24.79
CA ASP A 307 -3.01 -10.70 24.01
C ASP A 307 -3.17 -9.32 24.68
N ALA A 308 -3.22 -9.27 26.01
CA ALA A 308 -3.25 -8.02 26.78
C ALA A 308 -1.96 -7.20 26.60
N GLU A 309 -0.79 -7.84 26.66
CA GLU A 309 0.50 -7.17 26.42
C GLU A 309 0.65 -6.76 24.95
N ALA A 310 0.23 -7.61 24.01
CA ALA A 310 0.17 -7.25 22.60
C ALA A 310 -0.73 -6.03 22.39
N ALA A 311 -1.89 -5.95 23.03
CA ALA A 311 -2.82 -4.84 22.93
C ALA A 311 -2.25 -3.54 23.48
N ALA A 312 -1.62 -3.58 24.66
CA ALA A 312 -0.95 -2.42 25.23
C ALA A 312 0.17 -1.90 24.31
N ALA A 313 0.97 -2.79 23.75
CA ALA A 313 2.01 -2.43 22.79
C ALA A 313 1.42 -1.90 21.47
N TYR A 314 0.31 -2.47 21.02
CA TYR A 314 -0.38 -2.05 19.79
C TYR A 314 -0.93 -0.64 19.92
N GLU A 315 -1.57 -0.33 21.05
CA GLU A 315 -2.06 1.01 21.38
C GLU A 315 -0.91 2.00 21.46
N ALA A 316 0.15 1.69 22.20
CA ALA A 316 1.32 2.56 22.33
C ALA A 316 1.97 2.86 20.97
N TYR A 317 2.07 1.85 20.10
CA TYR A 317 2.58 2.03 18.75
C TYR A 317 1.71 2.99 17.93
N LEU A 318 0.40 2.74 17.85
CA LEU A 318 -0.49 3.56 17.04
C LEU A 318 -0.61 4.98 17.59
N VAL A 319 -0.69 5.17 18.90
CA VAL A 319 -0.69 6.50 19.52
C VAL A 319 0.60 7.26 19.17
N SER A 320 1.76 6.61 19.27
CA SER A 320 3.05 7.22 18.89
C SER A 320 3.12 7.56 17.40
N ALA A 321 2.69 6.63 16.54
CA ALA A 321 2.66 6.83 15.10
C ALA A 321 1.74 8.00 14.71
N PHE A 322 0.52 8.01 15.23
CA PHE A 322 -0.48 9.01 14.88
C PHE A 322 -0.28 10.38 15.56
N ALA A 323 0.56 10.46 16.58
CA ALA A 323 1.04 11.75 17.11
C ALA A 323 1.90 12.49 16.07
N LYS A 324 2.52 11.78 15.10
CA LYS A 324 3.27 12.40 14.01
C LYS A 324 2.32 13.18 13.09
N PRO A 325 2.68 14.41 12.67
CA PRO A 325 1.78 15.28 11.91
C PRO A 325 1.53 14.80 10.48
N TYR A 326 2.28 13.81 9.99
CA TYR A 326 2.28 13.39 8.60
C TYR A 326 1.66 12.01 8.36
N ILE A 327 1.25 11.28 9.41
CA ILE A 327 0.64 9.95 9.25
C ILE A 327 -0.87 10.08 8.98
N LEU A 328 -1.33 9.46 7.88
CA LEU A 328 -2.72 9.56 7.39
C LEU A 328 -3.63 8.38 7.78
N GLY A 329 -3.06 7.26 8.19
CA GLY A 329 -3.79 6.04 8.43
C GLY A 329 -2.89 4.82 8.48
N TYR A 330 -3.51 3.68 8.74
CA TYR A 330 -2.82 2.40 8.73
C TYR A 330 -3.73 1.24 8.31
N TYR A 331 -3.12 0.16 7.83
CA TYR A 331 -3.78 -1.11 7.57
C TYR A 331 -3.26 -2.18 8.55
N LYS A 332 -4.18 -2.84 9.27
CA LYS A 332 -3.88 -4.02 10.09
C LYS A 332 -3.67 -5.25 9.20
N CYS A 333 -2.59 -5.98 9.44
CA CYS A 333 -2.44 -7.36 8.98
C CYS A 333 -2.98 -8.34 10.05
N GLN A 334 -3.80 -9.35 9.78
CA GLN A 334 -4.71 -9.60 8.68
C GLN A 334 -6.07 -10.02 9.29
N TYR A 335 -7.07 -10.38 8.48
CA TYR A 335 -8.37 -10.81 9.02
C TYR A 335 -8.33 -12.19 9.68
N ARG A 336 -7.76 -13.19 9.00
CA ARG A 336 -7.73 -14.59 9.46
C ARG A 336 -6.30 -15.07 9.59
N ASP A 337 -6.04 -15.90 10.59
CA ASP A 337 -4.77 -16.61 10.74
C ASP A 337 -4.37 -17.33 9.47
N ALA A 338 -3.07 -17.32 9.19
CA ALA A 338 -2.45 -18.19 8.20
C ALA A 338 -1.21 -18.84 8.80
N VAL A 339 -1.14 -20.17 8.69
CA VAL A 339 0.08 -20.92 9.03
C VAL A 339 1.00 -20.89 7.83
N LEU A 340 2.18 -20.32 8.02
CA LEU A 340 3.18 -20.22 6.95
C LEU A 340 3.89 -21.55 6.73
N ALA A 341 4.55 -21.68 5.58
CA ALA A 341 5.45 -22.82 5.32
C ALA A 341 6.58 -22.95 6.36
N SER A 342 6.99 -21.85 7.01
CA SER A 342 7.96 -21.88 8.12
C SER A 342 7.39 -22.44 9.43
N GLY A 343 6.09 -22.74 9.50
CA GLY A 343 5.37 -23.12 10.72
C GLY A 343 4.95 -21.94 11.58
N GLN A 344 5.37 -20.71 11.25
CA GLN A 344 4.97 -19.50 11.97
C GLN A 344 3.49 -19.17 11.73
N LEU A 345 2.83 -18.64 12.74
CA LEU A 345 1.48 -18.10 12.61
C LEU A 345 1.53 -16.62 12.17
N LYS A 346 0.94 -16.32 11.02
CA LYS A 346 0.58 -14.96 10.64
C LYS A 346 -0.78 -14.64 11.27
N GLN A 347 -0.74 -14.14 12.50
CA GLN A 347 -1.94 -14.00 13.33
C GLN A 347 -2.92 -12.94 12.78
N GLY A 348 -4.20 -13.28 12.76
CA GLY A 348 -5.30 -12.44 12.32
C GLY A 348 -6.19 -11.95 13.48
N LEU A 349 -7.40 -11.52 13.15
CA LEU A 349 -8.50 -11.25 14.10
C LEU A 349 -9.30 -12.51 14.43
N ARG A 350 -9.23 -13.49 13.53
CA ARG A 350 -9.88 -14.79 13.64
C ARG A 350 -8.84 -15.90 13.45
N THR A 351 -9.03 -17.00 14.16
CA THR A 351 -8.32 -18.26 13.98
C THR A 351 -8.49 -18.82 12.56
N VAL A 352 -7.74 -19.87 12.22
CA VAL A 352 -7.79 -20.51 10.89
C VAL A 352 -9.21 -21.02 10.54
N ASP A 353 -9.96 -21.49 11.53
CA ASP A 353 -11.35 -21.97 11.37
C ASP A 353 -12.38 -20.83 11.34
N GLY A 354 -11.97 -19.58 11.58
CA GLY A 354 -12.83 -18.40 11.55
C GLY A 354 -13.40 -17.98 12.90
N THR A 355 -13.00 -18.61 14.01
CA THR A 355 -13.38 -18.16 15.37
C THR A 355 -12.70 -16.83 15.71
N GLN A 356 -13.44 -15.84 16.20
CA GLN A 356 -12.87 -14.55 16.60
C GLN A 356 -12.06 -14.69 17.88
N TYR A 357 -10.95 -13.95 17.97
CA TYR A 357 -10.27 -13.70 19.24
C TYR A 357 -11.01 -12.57 19.97
N PRO A 358 -11.90 -12.87 20.95
CA PRO A 358 -12.85 -11.87 21.46
C PRO A 358 -12.16 -10.75 22.25
N THR A 359 -11.17 -11.09 23.07
CA THR A 359 -10.36 -10.14 23.83
C THR A 359 -9.57 -9.23 22.90
N TRP A 360 -8.89 -9.80 21.91
CA TRP A 360 -8.15 -9.06 20.90
C TRP A 360 -9.04 -8.10 20.09
N ALA A 361 -10.21 -8.57 19.65
CA ALA A 361 -11.21 -7.76 18.96
C ALA A 361 -11.68 -6.58 19.85
N GLN A 362 -11.97 -6.84 21.12
CA GLN A 362 -12.37 -5.80 22.08
C GLN A 362 -11.27 -4.76 22.30
N HIS A 363 -10.01 -5.19 22.41
CA HIS A 363 -8.87 -4.28 22.52
C HIS A 363 -8.75 -3.39 21.30
N LEU A 364 -8.81 -3.97 20.10
CA LEU A 364 -8.66 -3.22 18.87
C LEU A 364 -9.79 -2.20 18.65
N ALA A 365 -11.05 -2.56 18.94
CA ALA A 365 -12.18 -1.64 18.87
C ALA A 365 -11.97 -0.41 19.76
N ARG A 366 -11.53 -0.63 21.02
CA ARG A 366 -11.24 0.46 21.96
C ARG A 366 -10.12 1.38 21.46
N ILE A 367 -9.05 0.80 20.92
CA ILE A 367 -7.92 1.56 20.36
C ILE A 367 -8.40 2.43 19.19
N HIS A 368 -9.13 1.86 18.23
CA HIS A 368 -9.67 2.62 17.10
C HIS A 368 -10.62 3.73 17.54
N GLN A 369 -11.52 3.46 18.47
CA GLN A 369 -12.43 4.47 19.02
C GLN A 369 -11.64 5.65 19.63
N SER A 370 -10.60 5.36 20.41
CA SER A 370 -9.73 6.38 21.02
C SER A 370 -8.97 7.22 19.97
N LEU A 371 -8.46 6.57 18.92
CA LEU A 371 -7.77 7.24 17.82
C LEU A 371 -8.72 8.15 17.02
N LEU A 372 -9.90 7.67 16.65
CA LEU A 372 -10.91 8.46 15.95
C LEU A 372 -11.35 9.67 16.78
N ALA A 373 -11.59 9.49 18.09
CA ALA A 373 -11.92 10.60 18.98
C ALA A 373 -10.77 11.63 19.08
N THR A 374 -9.52 11.18 19.08
CA THR A 374 -8.35 12.06 19.06
C THR A 374 -8.26 12.85 17.77
N PHE A 375 -8.41 12.21 16.61
CA PHE A 375 -8.39 12.90 15.32
C PHE A 375 -9.56 13.86 15.16
N ALA A 376 -10.74 13.54 15.71
CA ALA A 376 -11.88 14.45 15.71
C ALA A 376 -11.57 15.74 16.48
N ARG A 377 -10.97 15.63 17.69
CA ARG A 377 -10.53 16.81 18.45
C ARG A 377 -9.48 17.65 17.72
N GLU A 378 -8.66 17.02 16.88
CA GLU A 378 -7.66 17.69 16.05
C GLU A 378 -8.24 18.29 14.74
N GLY A 379 -9.52 18.06 14.44
CA GLY A 379 -10.15 18.46 13.17
C GLY A 379 -9.66 17.64 11.96
N ARG A 380 -9.13 16.43 12.20
CA ARG A 380 -8.55 15.52 11.21
C ARG A 380 -9.42 14.28 10.95
N TYR A 381 -10.55 14.17 11.62
CA TYR A 381 -11.57 13.15 11.37
C TYR A 381 -12.96 13.75 11.62
N GLU A 382 -13.88 13.52 10.69
CA GLU A 382 -15.30 13.79 10.84
C GLU A 382 -16.06 12.52 10.42
N PRO A 383 -16.94 11.97 11.28
CA PRO A 383 -17.68 10.73 11.03
C PRO A 383 -18.44 10.67 9.69
#